data_AF-A0A6H0SH10-F1
#
_entry.id   AF-A0A6H0SH10-F1
#
_cell.length_a   1.000
_cell.length_b   1.000
_cell.length_c   1.000
_cell.angle_alpha   90.00
_cell.angle_beta   90.00
_cell.angle_gamma   90.00
#
_symmetry.space_group_name_H-M   'P 1'
#
loop_
_entity.id
_entity.type
_entity.pdbx_description
1 polymer ?
#
loop_
_entity_poly.entity_id
_entity_poly.type
_entity_poly.pdbx_seq_one_letter_code
_entity_poly.pdbx_strand_id
1 'polypeptide(L)'
;MLLVGCGSTIKPEGAAQSVTDLVSKETGFTPTDVACPDGVKAEAGTEFECTFTGPDGDYVAGVKVTKVEGENVEFYIQSKLKDS
;
A
#
# COMPACT_ATOMS: atom_id res chain seq x y z
N MET A 1 5.38 -31.22 -13.54
CA MET A 1 5.91 -30.95 -12.20
C MET A 1 5.88 -29.45 -11.98
N LEU A 2 5.01 -29.02 -11.06
CA LEU A 2 5.09 -27.86 -10.16
C LEU A 2 5.79 -26.58 -10.68
N LEU A 3 4.99 -25.59 -11.05
CA LEU A 3 5.16 -24.23 -10.53
C LEU A 3 3.85 -23.82 -9.88
N VAL A 4 3.61 -24.41 -8.71
CA VAL A 4 2.75 -23.82 -7.68
C VAL A 4 3.32 -22.44 -7.38
N GLY A 5 2.50 -21.41 -7.50
CA GLY A 5 2.94 -20.05 -7.22
C GLY A 5 2.26 -18.95 -8.02
N CYS A 6 0.99 -19.09 -8.44
CA CYS A 6 0.15 -17.90 -8.56
C CYS A 6 -0.23 -17.46 -7.14
N GLY A 7 0.79 -17.15 -6.33
CA GLY A 7 0.57 -16.29 -5.19
C GLY A 7 0.28 -14.95 -5.84
N SER A 8 -0.98 -14.54 -5.82
CA SER A 8 -1.40 -13.16 -6.09
C SER A 8 -0.63 -12.28 -5.12
N THR A 9 0.63 -12.00 -5.42
CA THR A 9 1.50 -11.19 -4.57
C THR A 9 1.26 -9.80 -5.09
N ILE A 10 0.72 -8.91 -4.25
CA ILE A 10 0.63 -7.49 -4.61
C ILE A 10 2.07 -7.08 -4.89
N LYS A 11 2.35 -6.71 -6.14
CA LYS A 11 3.62 -6.06 -6.44
C LYS A 11 3.62 -4.75 -5.65
N PRO A 12 4.71 -4.43 -4.95
CA PRO A 12 4.80 -3.17 -4.21
C PRO A 12 4.57 -1.97 -5.13
N GLU A 13 4.90 -2.08 -6.42
CA GLU A 13 4.56 -1.08 -7.44
C GLU A 13 3.04 -0.82 -7.53
N GLY A 14 2.21 -1.86 -7.46
CA GLY A 14 0.74 -1.74 -7.51
C GLY A 14 0.16 -1.17 -6.22
N ALA A 15 0.64 -1.61 -5.06
CA ALA A 15 0.25 -1.04 -3.77
C ALA A 15 0.68 0.42 -3.64
N ALA A 16 1.94 0.72 -3.97
CA ALA A 16 2.49 2.06 -3.97
C ALA A 16 1.71 2.95 -4.93
N GLN A 17 1.41 2.50 -6.16
CA GLN A 17 0.56 3.26 -7.08
C GLN A 17 -0.83 3.53 -6.50
N SER A 18 -1.50 2.54 -5.88
CA SER A 18 -2.81 2.76 -5.25
C SER A 18 -2.74 3.73 -4.06
N VAL A 19 -1.71 3.63 -3.23
CA VAL A 19 -1.46 4.55 -2.11
C VAL A 19 -1.17 5.95 -2.64
N THR A 20 -0.30 6.07 -3.64
CA THR A 20 0.03 7.34 -4.29
C THR A 20 -1.21 7.95 -4.93
N ASP A 21 -2.01 7.21 -5.68
CA ASP A 21 -3.23 7.73 -6.33
C ASP A 21 -4.26 8.20 -5.30
N LEU A 22 -4.47 7.43 -4.22
CA LEU A 22 -5.35 7.81 -3.12
C LEU A 22 -4.85 9.02 -2.35
N VAL A 23 -3.56 9.08 -2.00
CA VAL A 23 -2.96 10.23 -1.32
C VAL A 23 -2.99 11.46 -2.23
N SER A 24 -2.62 11.33 -3.50
CA SER A 24 -2.74 12.40 -4.50
C SER A 24 -4.16 12.91 -4.63
N LYS A 25 -5.16 12.03 -4.55
CA LYS A 25 -6.57 12.41 -4.67
C LYS A 25 -7.12 13.07 -3.41
N GLU A 26 -6.79 12.56 -2.23
CA GLU A 26 -7.30 13.05 -0.94
C GLU A 26 -6.57 14.31 -0.47
N THR A 27 -5.24 14.38 -0.67
CA THR A 27 -4.39 15.46 -0.15
C THR A 27 -3.84 16.38 -1.24
N GLY A 28 -3.95 16.00 -2.52
CA GLY A 28 -3.32 16.73 -3.63
C GLY A 28 -1.81 16.51 -3.74
N PHE A 29 -1.23 15.67 -2.89
CA PHE A 29 0.21 15.43 -2.81
C PHE A 29 0.55 14.05 -3.37
N THR A 30 1.46 13.99 -4.35
CA THR A 30 1.95 12.75 -4.92
C THR A 30 3.29 12.41 -4.27
N PRO A 31 3.34 11.60 -3.21
CA PRO A 31 4.60 11.17 -2.64
C PRO A 31 5.36 10.34 -3.68
N THR A 32 6.58 10.77 -4.01
CA THR A 32 7.46 10.08 -4.96
C THR A 32 8.45 9.15 -4.25
N ASP A 33 8.63 9.33 -2.95
CA ASP A 33 9.51 8.55 -2.08
C ASP A 33 8.68 7.58 -1.20
N VAL A 34 7.73 6.87 -1.82
CA VAL A 34 6.96 5.84 -1.11
C VAL A 34 7.75 4.55 -1.11
N ALA A 35 8.23 4.15 0.07
CA ALA A 35 8.80 2.83 0.31
C ALA A 35 7.74 1.92 0.93
N CYS A 36 7.20 0.98 0.13
CA CYS A 36 6.36 -0.11 0.60
C CYS A 36 7.17 -1.41 0.63
N PRO A 37 6.94 -2.30 1.60
CA PRO A 37 7.62 -3.59 1.65
C PRO A 37 7.24 -4.45 0.43
N ASP A 38 8.24 -5.07 -0.20
CA ASP A 38 8.05 -6.08 -1.24
C ASP A 38 7.46 -7.37 -0.66
N GLY A 39 6.70 -8.11 -1.48
CA GLY A 39 6.24 -9.46 -1.13
C GLY A 39 4.95 -9.52 -0.30
N VAL A 40 4.19 -8.42 -0.25
CA VAL A 40 2.86 -8.40 0.36
C VAL A 40 1.93 -9.32 -0.43
N LYS A 41 1.33 -10.31 0.25
CA LYS A 41 0.33 -11.16 -0.38
C LYS A 41 -0.98 -10.39 -0.57
N ALA A 42 -1.59 -10.51 -1.74
CA ALA A 42 -2.92 -9.99 -2.04
C ALA A 42 -3.98 -10.87 -1.37
N GLU A 43 -3.97 -10.89 -0.05
CA GLU A 43 -4.90 -11.68 0.76
C GLU A 43 -5.67 -10.75 1.68
N ALA A 44 -6.99 -10.93 1.74
CA ALA A 44 -7.83 -10.19 2.68
C ALA A 44 -7.33 -10.46 4.11
N GLY A 45 -7.14 -9.39 4.88
CA GLY A 45 -6.53 -9.41 6.20
C GLY A 45 -5.03 -9.12 6.21
N THR A 46 -4.38 -8.99 5.05
CA THR A 46 -2.95 -8.61 5.00
C THR A 46 -2.79 -7.14 5.35
N GLU A 47 -1.89 -6.85 6.28
CA GLU A 47 -1.49 -5.49 6.66
C GLU A 47 -0.02 -5.27 6.38
N PHE A 48 0.28 -4.09 5.86
CA PHE A 48 1.64 -3.65 5.59
C PHE A 48 1.76 -2.14 5.80
N GLU A 49 2.93 -1.68 6.23
CA GLU A 49 3.20 -0.27 6.45
C GLU A 49 4.11 0.23 5.34
N CYS A 50 3.69 1.30 4.66
CA CYS A 50 4.51 2.06 3.73
C CYS A 50 5.02 3.32 4.44
N THR A 51 6.25 3.73 4.14
CA THR A 51 6.83 4.99 4.62
C THR A 51 7.01 5.94 3.47
N PHE A 52 6.75 7.22 3.70
CA PHE A 52 6.98 8.27 2.71
C PHE A 52 7.28 9.61 3.37
N THR A 53 8.10 10.44 2.73
CA THR A 53 8.40 11.79 3.20
C THR A 53 7.37 12.78 2.66
N GLY A 54 6.71 13.50 3.55
CA GLY A 54 5.74 14.56 3.26
C GLY A 54 6.28 15.96 3.62
N PRO A 55 5.48 17.01 3.40
CA PRO A 55 5.90 18.40 3.66
C PRO A 55 6.15 18.70 5.15
N ASP A 56 5.43 18.03 6.06
CA ASP A 56 5.57 18.23 7.50
C ASP A 56 6.56 17.24 8.17
N GLY A 57 7.10 16.27 7.43
CA GLY A 57 8.04 15.25 7.96
C GLY A 57 7.85 13.86 7.36
N ASP A 58 8.40 12.83 8.03
CA ASP A 58 8.21 11.44 7.62
C ASP A 58 6.84 10.92 8.05
N TYR A 59 6.14 10.26 7.14
CA TYR A 59 4.84 9.65 7.36
C TYR A 59 4.90 8.13 7.22
N VAL A 60 4.03 7.48 7.98
CA VAL A 60 3.79 6.04 7.89
C VAL A 60 2.33 5.84 7.44
N ALA A 61 2.13 5.25 6.26
CA ALA A 61 0.84 4.77 5.78
C ALA A 61 0.68 3.29 6.11
N GLY A 62 -0.17 2.97 7.08
CA GLY A 62 -0.66 1.61 7.28
C GLY A 62 -1.69 1.27 6.21
N VAL A 63 -1.44 0.23 5.43
CA VAL A 63 -2.36 -0.29 4.41
C VAL A 63 -2.83 -1.67 4.85
N LYS A 64 -4.16 -1.83 4.87
CA LYS A 64 -4.82 -3.08 5.21
C LYS A 64 -5.69 -3.53 4.06
N VAL A 65 -5.48 -4.75 3.57
CA VAL A 65 -6.39 -5.36 2.61
C VAL A 65 -7.63 -5.82 3.38
N THR A 66 -8.78 -5.19 3.16
CA THR A 66 -10.03 -5.55 3.84
C THR A 66 -10.76 -6.66 3.08
N LYS A 67 -10.69 -6.64 1.75
CA LYS A 67 -11.42 -7.58 0.90
C LYS A 67 -10.69 -7.82 -0.43
N VAL A 68 -10.77 -9.05 -0.94
CA VAL A 68 -10.28 -9.43 -2.28
C VAL A 68 -11.42 -10.16 -2.99
N GLU A 69 -11.96 -9.56 -4.05
CA GLU A 69 -13.01 -10.13 -4.90
C GLU A 69 -12.61 -10.10 -6.38
N GLY A 70 -11.94 -11.18 -6.81
CA GLY A 70 -11.46 -11.32 -8.18
C GLY A 70 -10.42 -10.24 -8.51
N GLU A 71 -10.80 -9.28 -9.34
CA GLU A 71 -9.97 -8.12 -9.71
C GLU A 71 -10.19 -6.91 -8.79
N ASN A 72 -11.27 -6.91 -8.00
CA ASN A 72 -11.57 -5.83 -7.07
C ASN A 72 -10.91 -6.12 -5.73
N VAL A 73 -9.97 -5.27 -5.33
CA VAL A 73 -9.32 -5.35 -4.03
C VAL A 73 -9.64 -4.09 -3.25
N GLU A 74 -10.20 -4.28 -2.05
CA GLU A 74 -10.50 -3.20 -1.14
C GLU A 74 -9.36 -3.04 -0.14
N PHE A 75 -8.85 -1.81 -0.07
CA PHE A 75 -7.76 -1.43 0.81
C PHE A 75 -8.22 -0.33 1.75
N TYR A 76 -7.84 -0.45 3.01
CA TYR A 76 -8.00 0.55 4.03
C TYR A 76 -6.64 1.18 4.31
N ILE A 77 -6.53 2.48 4.10
CA ILE A 77 -5.27 3.22 4.24
C ILE A 77 -5.41 4.20 5.40
N GLN A 78 -4.44 4.19 6.32
CA GLN A 78 -4.29 5.16 7.39
C GLN A 78 -2.89 5.75 7.36
N SER A 79 -2.78 7.05 7.10
CA SER A 79 -1.53 7.79 7.23
C SER A 79 -1.42 8.43 8.61
N LYS A 80 -0.25 8.33 9.22
CA LYS A 80 0.12 8.99 10.48
C LYS A 80 1.51 9.60 10.33
N LEU A 81 1.73 10.78 10.92
CA LEU A 81 3.06 11.37 10.98
C LEU A 81 3.91 10.51 11.93
N LYS A 82 5.12 10.16 11.52
CA LYS A 82 6.03 9.29 12.28
C LYS A 82 6.43 9.93 13.62
N ASP A 83 6.52 11.25 13.66
CA ASP A 83 6.99 12.06 14.80
C ASP A 83 5.86 12.73 15.61
N SER A 84 4.60 12.29 15.44
CA SER A 84 3.43 12.87 16.15
C SER A 84 2.99 12.12 17.39
#